data_AF-W1QIN0-F1
#
_entry.id   AF-W1QIN0-F1
#
_cell.length_a   1.000
_cell.length_b   1.000
_cell.length_c   1.000
_cell.angle_alpha   90.00
_cell.angle_beta   90.00
_cell.angle_gamma   90.00
#
_symmetry.space_group_name_H-M   'P 1'
#
loop_
_entity.id
_entity.type
_entity.pdbx_description
1 polymer ?
#
loop_
_entity_poly.entity_id
_entity_poly.type
_entity_poly.pdbx_seq_one_letter_code
_entity_poly.pdbx_strand_id
1 'polypeptide(L)'
;MSSSYEIDQILQHLATELKRYSHFDIICGLLSLSKELPQESQQKVVQYSLKTLEVIDQSETTVLFQELMKLENFDYIQQAIDTLDKLDVSGDFPRDATSQLQIRLLEFSIEHQKFHLAAQMLAYLLESQLVPSPTVLEKYSKLVKDTALSINADFNSRRIVFMAYAAPLALALQHQTDTISRNLVQNITSWLSIQELFWFLEFLKHTDAEVNGINSAVIRQYGRLAKKPSAIDNAVTLTSLIGHLRKHKFEPFDDNCRKLIISLYCKFKSPLAAQWWIDSLRKPLSADEISRIIEDLKNSPFTVDEKEFSYHGQKHIDAFIEKLST
;
A
#
# COMPACT_ATOMS: atom_id res chain seq x y z
N MET A 1 22.15 48.57 -11.39
CA MET A 1 23.04 47.91 -10.42
C MET A 1 22.28 46.70 -9.89
N SER A 2 22.84 45.50 -9.98
CA SER A 2 22.05 44.27 -9.79
C SER A 2 21.77 44.03 -8.30
N SER A 3 20.53 43.65 -8.00
CA SER A 3 20.05 43.20 -6.68
C SER A 3 20.90 42.08 -6.05
N SER A 4 21.75 41.42 -6.85
CA SER A 4 22.74 40.43 -6.40
C SER A 4 23.79 41.03 -5.48
N TYR A 5 24.27 42.25 -5.76
CA TYR A 5 25.37 42.84 -5.01
C TYR A 5 24.92 43.35 -3.64
N GLU A 6 23.67 43.81 -3.53
CA GLU A 6 23.09 44.31 -2.28
C GLU A 6 22.81 43.18 -1.28
N ILE A 7 22.28 42.04 -1.71
CA ILE A 7 22.04 40.91 -0.79
C ILE A 7 23.36 40.32 -0.29
N ASP A 8 24.35 40.14 -1.17
CA ASP A 8 25.66 39.61 -0.76
C ASP A 8 26.38 40.58 0.21
N GLN A 9 26.25 41.90 0.00
CA GLN A 9 26.77 42.90 0.92
C GLN A 9 26.00 42.95 2.25
N ILE A 10 24.67 42.84 2.23
CA ILE A 10 23.85 42.78 3.44
C ILE A 10 24.18 41.52 4.23
N LEU A 11 24.33 40.36 3.58
CA LEU A 11 24.72 39.10 4.22
C LEU A 11 26.13 39.17 4.80
N GLN A 12 27.10 39.72 4.06
CA GLN A 12 28.46 39.91 4.57
C GLN A 12 28.51 40.89 5.74
N HIS A 13 27.76 41.98 5.67
CA HIS A 13 27.67 43.00 6.72
C HIS A 13 26.98 42.47 7.98
N LEU A 14 25.84 41.76 7.84
CA LEU A 14 25.15 41.09 8.94
C LEU A 14 26.04 40.01 9.57
N ALA A 15 26.79 39.24 8.77
CA ALA A 15 27.75 38.24 9.28
C ALA A 15 28.94 38.87 10.03
N THR A 16 29.29 40.13 9.76
CA THR A 16 30.37 40.83 10.50
C THR A 16 29.87 41.56 11.75
N GLU A 17 28.66 42.10 11.76
CA GLU A 17 28.12 42.85 12.91
C GLU A 17 27.41 41.97 13.96
N LEU A 18 26.83 40.84 13.56
CA LEU A 18 26.06 39.97 14.46
C LEU A 18 26.94 38.90 15.12
N LYS A 19 27.93 39.31 15.92
CA LYS A 19 28.58 38.42 16.91
C LYS A 19 27.63 37.93 18.02
N ARG A 20 26.38 38.41 18.04
CA ARG A 20 25.37 38.17 19.09
C ARG A 20 24.33 37.10 18.75
N TYR A 21 24.18 36.72 17.49
CA TYR A 21 23.18 35.74 17.04
C TYR A 21 23.90 34.62 16.29
N SER A 22 23.41 33.39 16.41
CA SER A 22 23.99 32.29 15.64
C SER A 22 23.75 32.53 14.15
N HIS A 23 24.64 32.05 13.28
CA HIS A 23 24.45 32.09 11.82
C HIS A 23 23.08 31.51 11.44
N PHE A 24 22.64 30.50 12.18
CA PHE A 24 21.32 29.89 12.07
C PHE A 24 20.15 30.86 12.31
N ASP A 25 20.19 31.67 13.37
CA ASP A 25 19.15 32.66 13.68
C ASP A 25 19.00 33.70 12.56
N ILE A 26 20.12 34.09 11.95
CA ILE A 26 20.15 35.06 10.84
C ILE A 26 19.44 34.48 9.62
N ILE A 27 19.70 33.20 9.31
CA ILE A 27 19.07 32.52 8.17
C ILE A 27 17.57 32.34 8.40
N CYS A 28 17.16 31.96 9.60
CA CYS A 28 15.73 31.85 9.93
C CYS A 28 15.02 33.21 9.83
N GLY A 29 15.66 34.27 10.33
CA GLY A 29 15.14 35.63 10.19
C GLY A 29 15.01 36.06 8.72
N LEU A 30 16.00 35.76 7.89
CA LEU A 30 15.96 36.05 6.45
C LEU A 30 14.86 35.27 5.74
N LEU A 31 14.69 33.98 6.06
CA LEU A 31 13.61 33.15 5.51
C LEU A 31 12.25 33.70 5.94
N SER A 32 12.05 34.01 7.22
CA SER A 32 10.81 34.62 7.74
C SER A 32 10.45 35.91 6.99
N LEU A 33 11.43 36.77 6.71
CA LEU A 33 11.23 38.04 6.00
C LEU A 33 11.11 37.87 4.47
N SER A 34 11.57 36.75 3.92
CA SER A 34 11.65 36.54 2.46
C SER A 34 10.29 36.44 1.77
N LYS A 35 9.20 36.24 2.52
CA LYS A 35 7.82 36.26 1.99
C LYS A 35 7.44 37.65 1.44
N GLU A 36 8.04 38.71 1.97
CA GLU A 36 7.77 40.09 1.57
C GLU A 36 8.71 40.56 0.44
N LEU A 37 9.67 39.72 0.04
CA LEU A 37 10.65 40.04 -0.98
C LEU A 37 10.17 39.66 -2.39
N PRO A 38 10.71 40.33 -3.43
CA PRO A 38 10.52 39.89 -4.81
C PRO A 38 11.01 38.44 -5.01
N GLN A 39 10.37 37.69 -5.91
CA GLN A 39 10.62 36.26 -6.14
C GLN A 39 12.10 35.92 -6.39
N GLU A 40 12.83 36.76 -7.13
CA GLU A 40 14.27 36.57 -7.40
C GLU A 40 15.12 36.68 -6.11
N SER A 41 14.76 37.59 -5.21
CA SER A 41 15.43 37.75 -3.91
C SER A 41 15.05 36.63 -2.95
N GLN A 42 13.79 36.18 -2.99
CA GLN A 42 13.32 35.02 -2.24
C GLN A 42 14.09 33.74 -2.63
N GLN A 43 14.29 33.50 -3.94
CA GLN A 43 15.08 32.37 -4.43
C GLN A 43 16.53 32.41 -3.92
N LYS A 44 17.14 33.60 -3.85
CA LYS A 44 18.52 33.77 -3.35
C LYS A 44 18.62 33.44 -1.86
N VAL A 45 17.66 33.93 -1.05
CA VAL A 45 17.60 33.61 0.39
C VAL A 45 17.44 32.11 0.60
N VAL A 46 16.58 31.46 -0.19
CA VAL A 46 16.42 30.00 -0.14
C VAL A 46 17.72 29.30 -0.50
N GLN A 47 18.36 29.61 -1.63
CA GLN A 47 19.62 28.98 -2.03
C GLN A 47 20.74 29.16 -0.99
N TYR A 48 20.80 30.32 -0.34
CA TYR A 48 21.73 30.56 0.76
C TYR A 48 21.41 29.69 1.98
N SER A 49 20.14 29.60 2.35
CA SER A 49 19.65 28.76 3.45
C SER A 49 19.97 27.28 3.20
N LEU A 50 19.78 26.82 1.96
CA LEU A 50 20.07 25.45 1.55
C LEU A 50 21.55 25.09 1.62
N LYS A 51 22.46 25.98 1.20
CA LYS A 51 23.91 25.77 1.38
C LYS A 51 24.32 25.66 2.85
N THR A 52 23.52 26.24 3.74
CA THR A 52 23.79 26.20 5.18
C THR A 52 23.33 24.90 5.81
N LEU A 53 22.42 24.13 5.17
CA LEU A 53 22.08 22.75 5.59
C LEU A 53 23.31 21.84 5.64
N GLU A 54 24.37 22.16 4.89
CA GLU A 54 25.61 21.38 4.85
C GLU A 54 26.45 21.50 6.14
N VAL A 55 26.15 22.47 7.02
CA VAL A 55 27.02 22.87 8.15
C VAL A 55 26.30 23.11 9.48
N ILE A 56 24.98 22.91 9.55
CA ILE A 56 24.17 23.13 10.78
C ILE A 56 23.81 21.82 11.48
N ASP A 57 23.45 21.93 12.77
CA ASP A 57 23.03 20.80 13.59
C ASP A 57 21.63 20.29 13.20
N GLN A 58 21.34 19.06 13.59
CA GLN A 58 20.12 18.35 13.18
C GLN A 58 18.82 18.98 13.73
N SER A 59 18.86 19.56 14.93
CA SER A 59 17.73 20.32 15.51
C SER A 59 17.45 21.61 14.74
N GLU A 60 18.49 22.24 14.20
CA GLU A 60 18.41 23.48 13.41
C GLU A 60 17.82 23.22 12.01
N THR A 61 18.10 22.05 11.45
CA THR A 61 17.51 21.59 10.17
C THR A 61 15.98 21.61 10.21
N THR A 62 15.38 21.14 11.31
CA THR A 62 13.91 21.10 11.45
C THR A 62 13.30 22.49 11.44
N VAL A 63 13.91 23.44 12.15
CA VAL A 63 13.44 24.84 12.20
C VAL A 63 13.63 25.52 10.84
N LEU A 64 14.71 25.24 10.13
CA LEU A 64 14.90 25.73 8.76
C LEU A 64 13.78 25.26 7.80
N PHE A 65 13.40 23.99 7.90
CA PHE A 65 12.28 23.44 7.12
C PHE A 65 10.96 24.14 7.45
N GLN A 66 10.70 24.42 8.73
CA GLN A 66 9.51 25.17 9.14
C GLN A 66 9.48 26.59 8.55
N GLU A 67 10.63 27.27 8.49
CA GLU A 67 10.72 28.60 7.88
C GLU A 67 10.55 28.57 6.36
N LEU A 68 11.16 27.59 5.66
CA LEU A 68 10.95 27.38 4.22
C LEU A 68 9.48 27.12 3.88
N MET A 69 8.75 26.41 4.74
CA MET A 69 7.31 26.14 4.58
C MET A 69 6.45 27.41 4.62
N LYS A 70 6.83 28.45 5.40
CA LYS A 70 6.08 29.71 5.48
C LYS A 70 6.03 30.47 4.15
N LEU A 71 6.94 30.12 3.24
CA LEU A 71 7.04 30.68 1.89
C LEU A 71 6.06 30.06 0.89
N GLU A 72 5.34 29.00 1.28
CA GLU A 72 4.29 28.35 0.49
C GLU A 72 4.74 27.93 -0.93
N ASN A 73 6.04 27.72 -1.13
CA ASN A 73 6.64 27.36 -2.40
C ASN A 73 7.29 25.97 -2.32
N PHE A 74 6.66 25.02 -3.01
CA PHE A 74 7.02 23.60 -2.99
C PHE A 74 8.40 23.30 -3.58
N ASP A 75 8.87 24.10 -4.55
CA ASP A 75 10.18 23.89 -5.16
C ASP A 75 11.32 24.12 -4.14
N TYR A 76 11.10 24.95 -3.12
CA TYR A 76 12.10 25.24 -2.09
C TYR A 76 12.22 24.12 -1.06
N ILE A 77 11.09 23.52 -0.69
CA ILE A 77 11.06 22.35 0.20
C ILE A 77 11.71 21.16 -0.52
N GLN A 78 11.42 21.00 -1.81
CA GLN A 78 12.02 19.99 -2.65
C GLN A 78 13.55 20.12 -2.71
N GLN A 79 14.05 21.33 -2.96
CA GLN A 79 15.49 21.62 -2.97
C GLN A 79 16.16 21.39 -1.60
N ALA A 80 15.44 21.59 -0.49
CA ALA A 80 15.93 21.28 0.86
C ALA A 80 16.09 19.77 1.07
N ILE A 81 15.10 18.99 0.65
CA ILE A 81 15.16 17.54 0.75
C ILE A 81 16.27 16.97 -0.16
N ASP A 82 16.40 17.48 -1.38
CA ASP A 82 17.44 17.05 -2.33
C ASP A 82 18.86 17.40 -1.86
N THR A 83 19.02 18.50 -1.13
CA THR A 83 20.30 18.89 -0.53
C THR A 83 20.68 17.94 0.60
N LEU A 84 19.74 17.56 1.46
CA LEU A 84 19.97 16.58 2.53
C LEU A 84 20.34 15.19 1.97
N ASP A 85 19.69 14.75 0.89
CA ASP A 85 19.98 13.49 0.22
C ASP A 85 21.41 13.40 -0.33
N LYS A 86 21.97 14.52 -0.79
CA LYS A 86 23.33 14.58 -1.35
C LYS A 86 24.41 14.54 -0.28
N LEU A 87 24.08 14.89 0.95
CA LEU A 87 25.04 14.98 2.04
C LEU A 87 25.33 13.63 2.71
N ASP A 88 24.69 12.55 2.25
CA ASP A 88 24.77 11.19 2.84
C ASP A 88 24.60 11.23 4.38
N VAL A 89 23.85 12.23 4.86
CA VAL A 89 23.47 12.31 6.26
C VAL A 89 22.51 11.16 6.42
N SER A 90 22.93 10.18 7.21
CA SER A 90 22.06 9.17 7.81
C SER A 90 21.09 9.91 8.74
N GLY A 91 20.15 10.63 8.15
CA GLY A 91 19.34 11.61 8.84
C GLY A 91 18.22 10.92 9.58
N ASP A 92 18.31 10.93 10.90
CA ASP A 92 17.13 10.78 11.76
C ASP A 92 16.05 11.77 11.31
N PHE A 93 14.83 11.25 11.21
CA PHE A 93 13.61 11.96 10.86
C PHE A 93 13.43 13.24 11.70
N PRO A 94 12.93 14.37 11.14
CA PRO A 94 12.65 15.57 11.91
C PRO A 94 11.42 15.34 12.81
N ARG A 95 11.66 14.71 13.98
CA ARG A 95 10.63 14.30 14.96
C ARG A 95 9.78 15.48 15.44
N ASP A 96 10.37 16.67 15.49
CA ASP A 96 9.70 17.89 15.93
C ASP A 96 9.02 18.67 14.79
N ALA A 97 8.94 18.09 13.58
CA ALA A 97 8.18 18.66 12.46
C ALA A 97 6.67 18.66 12.74
N THR A 98 5.94 19.60 12.14
CA THR A 98 4.47 19.60 12.20
C THR A 98 3.90 18.34 11.55
N SER A 99 2.76 17.83 12.05
CA SER A 99 2.10 16.64 11.50
C SER A 99 1.89 16.71 9.99
N GLN A 100 1.59 17.91 9.48
CA GLN A 100 1.41 18.16 8.04
C GLN A 100 2.71 17.98 7.25
N LEU A 101 3.85 18.44 7.79
CA LEU A 101 5.16 18.26 7.16
C LEU A 101 5.58 16.77 7.18
N GLN A 102 5.32 16.08 8.28
CA GLN A 102 5.63 14.65 8.41
C GLN A 102 4.87 13.81 7.38
N ILE A 103 3.57 14.09 7.18
CA ILE A 103 2.76 13.43 6.13
C ILE A 103 3.29 13.77 4.73
N ARG A 104 3.67 15.02 4.49
CA ARG A 104 4.21 15.46 3.19
C ARG A 104 5.56 14.82 2.86
N LEU A 105 6.45 14.68 3.84
CA LEU A 105 7.71 13.98 3.67
C LEU A 105 7.50 12.48 3.38
N LEU A 106 6.42 11.88 3.91
CA LEU A 106 6.07 10.49 3.61
C LEU A 106 5.61 10.38 2.16
N GLU A 107 4.71 11.27 1.72
CA GLU A 107 4.28 11.35 0.32
C GLU A 107 5.47 11.51 -0.63
N PHE A 108 6.39 12.42 -0.30
CA PHE A 108 7.62 12.65 -1.06
C PHE A 108 8.47 11.38 -1.16
N SER A 109 8.71 10.71 -0.02
CA SER A 109 9.50 9.48 0.03
C SER A 109 8.86 8.37 -0.80
N ILE A 110 7.53 8.32 -0.85
CA ILE A 110 6.80 7.37 -1.68
C ILE A 110 6.97 7.68 -3.17
N GLU A 111 6.80 8.94 -3.55
CA GLU A 111 6.89 9.40 -4.95
C GLU A 111 8.29 9.20 -5.54
N HIS A 112 9.34 9.34 -4.73
CA HIS A 112 10.73 9.15 -5.12
C HIS A 112 11.25 7.73 -4.85
N GLN A 113 10.36 6.79 -4.55
CA GLN A 113 10.68 5.37 -4.35
C GLN A 113 11.70 5.09 -3.23
N LYS A 114 11.79 5.99 -2.24
CA LYS A 114 12.65 5.83 -1.06
C LYS A 114 12.00 4.88 -0.05
N PHE A 115 11.95 3.59 -0.39
CA PHE A 115 11.15 2.60 0.34
C PHE A 115 11.50 2.49 1.83
N HIS A 116 12.80 2.51 2.18
CA HIS A 116 13.24 2.37 3.56
C HIS A 116 12.85 3.59 4.41
N LEU A 117 13.08 4.78 3.86
CA LEU A 117 12.69 6.04 4.50
C LEU A 117 11.17 6.13 4.67
N ALA A 118 10.40 5.85 3.61
CA ALA A 118 8.94 5.85 3.67
C ALA A 118 8.40 4.91 4.77
N ALA A 119 9.06 3.77 5.01
CA ALA A 119 8.66 2.84 6.05
C ALA A 119 8.94 3.35 7.46
N GLN A 120 10.13 3.92 7.70
CA GLN A 120 10.46 4.56 8.97
C GLN A 120 9.49 5.72 9.27
N MET A 121 9.20 6.52 8.25
CA MET A 121 8.28 7.65 8.34
C MET A 121 6.85 7.22 8.68
N LEU A 122 6.34 6.19 8.03
CA LEU A 122 5.01 5.66 8.32
C LEU A 122 4.95 5.10 9.74
N ALA A 123 5.95 4.33 10.18
CA ALA A 123 6.01 3.80 11.54
C ALA A 123 5.98 4.93 12.58
N TYR A 124 6.81 5.96 12.39
CA TYR A 124 6.88 7.11 13.29
C TYR A 124 5.55 7.89 13.37
N LEU A 125 4.91 8.15 12.23
CA LEU A 125 3.62 8.84 12.19
C LEU A 125 2.59 8.09 13.04
N LEU A 126 2.57 6.76 12.95
CA LEU A 126 1.64 5.91 13.69
C LEU A 126 1.98 5.84 15.19
N GLU A 127 3.25 5.83 15.58
CA GLU A 127 3.66 5.99 16.99
C GLU A 127 3.17 7.31 17.59
N SER A 128 3.12 8.35 16.76
CA SER A 128 2.59 9.68 17.12
C SER A 128 1.06 9.81 16.98
N GLN A 129 0.35 8.69 16.75
CA GLN A 129 -1.09 8.62 16.53
C GLN A 129 -1.60 9.44 15.32
N LEU A 130 -0.73 9.72 14.35
CA LEU A 130 -1.06 10.38 13.10
C LEU A 130 -1.28 9.33 12.02
N VAL A 131 -2.53 9.17 11.60
CA VAL A 131 -2.89 8.20 10.55
C VAL A 131 -2.92 8.90 9.19
N PRO A 132 -2.07 8.50 8.21
CA PRO A 132 -2.12 9.06 6.87
C PRO A 132 -3.45 8.75 6.16
N SER A 133 -3.78 9.57 5.15
CA SER A 133 -4.98 9.35 4.35
C SER A 133 -4.96 8.00 3.61
N PRO A 134 -6.13 7.42 3.30
CA PRO A 134 -6.22 6.15 2.57
C PRO A 134 -5.43 6.13 1.25
N THR A 135 -5.39 7.26 0.53
CA THR A 135 -4.63 7.42 -0.71
C THR A 135 -3.12 7.28 -0.49
N VAL A 136 -2.60 7.84 0.61
CA VAL A 136 -1.17 7.73 0.95
C VAL A 136 -0.83 6.28 1.35
N LEU A 137 -1.69 5.64 2.14
CA LEU A 137 -1.51 4.23 2.53
C LEU A 137 -1.55 3.30 1.31
N GLU A 138 -2.42 3.57 0.34
CA GLU A 138 -2.46 2.83 -0.92
C GLU A 138 -1.15 2.99 -1.71
N LYS A 139 -0.69 4.23 -1.92
CA LYS A 139 0.59 4.51 -2.62
C LYS A 139 1.76 3.83 -1.90
N TYR A 140 1.80 3.89 -0.57
CA TYR A 140 2.81 3.21 0.24
C TYR A 140 2.78 1.69 0.06
N SER A 141 1.61 1.06 0.16
CA SER A 141 1.47 -0.39 -0.02
C SER A 141 1.93 -0.85 -1.42
N LYS A 142 1.70 -0.01 -2.43
CA LYS A 142 2.16 -0.24 -3.79
C LYS A 142 3.69 -0.17 -3.87
N LEU A 143 4.31 0.85 -3.26
CA LEU A 143 5.77 0.96 -3.19
C LEU A 143 6.39 -0.29 -2.56
N VAL A 144 5.91 -0.70 -1.37
CA VAL A 144 6.43 -1.88 -0.68
C VAL A 144 6.29 -3.15 -1.53
N LYS A 145 5.14 -3.32 -2.20
CA LYS A 145 4.91 -4.43 -3.12
C LYS A 145 5.85 -4.39 -4.32
N ASP A 146 5.99 -3.25 -4.98
CA ASP A 146 6.81 -3.09 -6.18
C ASP A 146 8.30 -3.31 -5.84
N THR A 147 8.76 -2.80 -4.69
CA THR A 147 10.11 -3.08 -4.15
C THR A 147 10.30 -4.56 -3.83
N ALA A 148 9.34 -5.22 -3.17
CA ALA A 148 9.47 -6.65 -2.89
C ALA A 148 9.49 -7.49 -4.17
N LEU A 149 8.75 -7.09 -5.22
CA LEU A 149 8.74 -7.78 -6.52
C LEU A 149 10.02 -7.55 -7.34
N SER A 150 10.72 -6.44 -7.16
CA SER A 150 11.97 -6.13 -7.89
C SER A 150 13.17 -6.94 -7.40
N ILE A 151 13.10 -7.50 -6.19
CA ILE A 151 14.15 -8.36 -5.64
C ILE A 151 14.20 -9.68 -6.42
N ASN A 152 15.37 -9.98 -6.98
CA ASN A 152 15.63 -11.23 -7.67
C ASN A 152 15.81 -12.40 -6.68
N ALA A 153 14.69 -12.84 -6.08
CA ALA A 153 14.65 -13.95 -5.13
C ALA A 153 13.36 -14.78 -5.28
N ASP A 154 13.29 -15.91 -4.58
CA ASP A 154 12.06 -16.70 -4.53
C ASP A 154 10.90 -15.93 -3.85
N PHE A 155 9.69 -16.48 -3.94
CA PHE A 155 8.51 -15.82 -3.38
C PHE A 155 8.60 -15.67 -1.85
N ASN A 156 9.18 -16.65 -1.15
CA ASN A 156 9.26 -16.62 0.31
C ASN A 156 10.19 -15.50 0.80
N SER A 157 11.33 -15.33 0.14
CA SER A 157 12.30 -14.27 0.42
C SER A 157 11.70 -12.88 0.15
N ARG A 158 11.01 -12.73 -0.99
CA ARG A 158 10.29 -11.48 -1.31
C ARG A 158 9.16 -11.20 -0.32
N ARG A 159 8.44 -12.23 0.12
CA ARG A 159 7.37 -12.13 1.12
C ARG A 159 7.91 -11.66 2.46
N ILE A 160 9.09 -12.11 2.90
CA ILE A 160 9.71 -11.61 4.14
C ILE A 160 9.93 -10.10 4.06
N VAL A 161 10.49 -9.61 2.94
CA VAL A 161 10.68 -8.17 2.73
C VAL A 161 9.34 -7.44 2.73
N PHE A 162 8.36 -7.93 1.97
CA PHE A 162 7.02 -7.34 1.98
C PHE A 162 6.44 -7.26 3.39
N MET A 163 6.48 -8.34 4.18
CA MET A 163 5.91 -8.37 5.52
C MET A 163 6.63 -7.43 6.49
N ALA A 164 7.96 -7.36 6.42
CA ALA A 164 8.75 -6.46 7.26
C ALA A 164 8.37 -4.99 7.03
N TYR A 165 8.24 -4.59 5.76
CA TYR A 165 7.92 -3.21 5.40
C TYR A 165 6.41 -2.92 5.37
N ALA A 166 5.54 -3.92 5.25
CA ALA A 166 4.10 -3.73 5.37
C ALA A 166 3.61 -3.70 6.82
N ALA A 167 4.45 -4.08 7.81
CA ALA A 167 4.05 -4.12 9.21
C ALA A 167 3.39 -2.83 9.74
N PRO A 168 3.88 -1.61 9.41
CA PRO A 168 3.20 -0.37 9.83
C PRO A 168 1.78 -0.21 9.26
N LEU A 169 1.46 -0.82 8.10
CA LEU A 169 0.11 -0.77 7.55
C LEU A 169 -0.91 -1.45 8.47
N ALA A 170 -0.52 -2.45 9.27
CA ALA A 170 -1.45 -3.08 10.21
C ALA A 170 -1.96 -2.07 11.25
N LEU A 171 -1.05 -1.28 11.84
CA LEU A 171 -1.41 -0.21 12.76
C LEU A 171 -2.25 0.87 12.07
N ALA A 172 -1.85 1.29 10.86
CA ALA A 172 -2.59 2.29 10.10
C ALA A 172 -4.04 1.86 9.80
N LEU A 173 -4.23 0.60 9.40
CA LEU A 173 -5.54 0.04 9.08
C LEU A 173 -6.43 -0.09 10.31
N GLN A 174 -5.86 -0.40 11.48
CA GLN A 174 -6.62 -0.49 12.73
C GLN A 174 -7.21 0.86 13.13
N HIS A 175 -6.50 1.96 12.86
CA HIS A 175 -6.93 3.31 13.19
C HIS A 175 -7.64 4.04 12.04
N GLN A 176 -7.87 3.38 10.90
CA GLN A 176 -8.60 3.98 9.80
C GLN A 176 -10.10 3.96 10.05
N THR A 177 -10.73 5.12 9.83
CA THR A 177 -12.18 5.34 9.96
C THR A 177 -12.88 5.52 8.61
N ASP A 178 -12.10 5.78 7.55
CA ASP A 178 -12.64 6.03 6.22
C ASP A 178 -12.84 4.71 5.44
N THR A 179 -12.36 4.65 4.21
CA THR A 179 -12.49 3.50 3.32
C THR A 179 -11.12 2.86 3.10
N ILE A 180 -11.03 1.55 3.30
CA ILE A 180 -9.89 0.74 2.88
C ILE A 180 -10.10 0.36 1.42
N SER A 181 -9.27 0.92 0.54
CA SER A 181 -9.43 0.78 -0.91
C SER A 181 -9.18 -0.64 -1.40
N ARG A 182 -9.84 -0.99 -2.52
CA ARG A 182 -9.64 -2.27 -3.22
C ARG A 182 -8.17 -2.55 -3.54
N ASN A 183 -7.41 -1.54 -3.93
CA ASN A 183 -6.01 -1.70 -4.31
C ASN A 183 -5.13 -2.00 -3.11
N LEU A 184 -5.37 -1.32 -1.97
CA LEU A 184 -4.67 -1.60 -0.72
C LEU A 184 -4.92 -3.04 -0.28
N VAL A 185 -6.18 -3.48 -0.29
CA VAL A 185 -6.55 -4.87 0.02
C VAL A 185 -5.88 -5.86 -0.92
N GLN A 186 -5.89 -5.60 -2.23
CA GLN A 186 -5.25 -6.46 -3.23
C GLN A 186 -3.72 -6.53 -3.06
N ASN A 187 -3.09 -5.41 -2.70
CA ASN A 187 -1.65 -5.34 -2.47
C ASN A 187 -1.23 -6.17 -1.26
N ILE A 188 -2.02 -6.18 -0.18
CA ILE A 188 -1.74 -6.97 1.03
C ILE A 188 -2.07 -8.45 0.81
N THR A 189 -3.29 -8.74 0.36
CA THR A 189 -3.79 -10.12 0.22
C THR A 189 -2.94 -10.99 -0.69
N SER A 190 -2.26 -10.43 -1.71
CA SER A 190 -1.41 -11.20 -2.62
C SER A 190 -0.22 -11.89 -1.95
N TRP A 191 0.15 -11.49 -0.73
CA TRP A 191 1.30 -12.01 0.00
C TRP A 191 0.91 -12.96 1.15
N LEU A 192 -0.38 -13.10 1.42
CA LEU A 192 -0.88 -13.94 2.51
C LEU A 192 -1.01 -15.38 2.05
N SER A 193 -0.66 -16.32 2.93
CA SER A 193 -1.01 -17.73 2.86
C SER A 193 -2.49 -17.97 3.19
N ILE A 194 -2.98 -19.19 2.97
CA ILE A 194 -4.40 -19.52 3.23
C ILE A 194 -4.77 -19.27 4.69
N GLN A 195 -3.92 -19.66 5.64
CA GLN A 195 -4.18 -19.44 7.08
C GLN A 195 -4.18 -17.95 7.42
N GLU A 196 -3.24 -17.19 6.87
CA GLU A 196 -3.15 -15.74 7.08
C GLU A 196 -4.34 -14.99 6.46
N LEU A 197 -4.97 -15.51 5.39
CA LEU A 197 -6.22 -14.93 4.88
C LEU A 197 -7.31 -14.95 5.95
N PHE A 198 -7.48 -16.05 6.69
CA PHE A 198 -8.46 -16.11 7.78
C PHE A 198 -8.13 -15.11 8.89
N TRP A 199 -6.86 -15.01 9.31
CA TRP A 199 -6.43 -14.03 10.30
C TRP A 199 -6.63 -12.59 9.83
N PHE A 200 -6.38 -12.32 8.55
CA PHE A 200 -6.57 -11.00 7.97
C PHE A 200 -8.04 -10.59 7.93
N LEU A 201 -8.96 -11.52 7.65
CA LEU A 201 -10.40 -11.26 7.76
C LEU A 201 -10.82 -10.99 9.22
N GLU A 202 -10.31 -11.78 10.16
CA GLU A 202 -10.57 -11.55 11.60
C GLU A 202 -9.92 -10.26 12.11
N PHE A 203 -8.83 -9.79 11.51
CA PHE A 203 -8.25 -8.47 11.78
C PHE A 203 -9.13 -7.35 11.21
N LEU A 204 -9.52 -7.46 9.93
CA LEU A 204 -10.30 -6.42 9.25
C LEU A 204 -11.71 -6.21 9.83
N LYS A 205 -12.31 -7.21 10.50
CA LYS A 205 -13.59 -6.99 11.20
C LYS A 205 -13.50 -6.07 12.42
N HIS A 206 -12.28 -5.75 12.88
CA HIS A 206 -12.04 -4.92 14.05
C HIS A 206 -11.65 -3.48 13.68
N THR A 207 -11.62 -3.13 12.39
CA THR A 207 -11.48 -1.75 11.94
C THR A 207 -12.85 -1.13 11.72
N ASP A 208 -12.96 0.18 11.98
CA ASP A 208 -14.17 0.96 11.77
C ASP A 208 -14.36 1.40 10.30
N ALA A 209 -13.41 1.05 9.41
CA ALA A 209 -13.43 1.45 8.02
C ALA A 209 -14.26 0.53 7.12
N GLU A 210 -14.84 1.11 6.06
CA GLU A 210 -15.47 0.33 4.99
C GLU A 210 -14.40 -0.37 4.14
N VAL A 211 -14.49 -1.70 4.00
CA VAL A 211 -13.49 -2.51 3.27
C VAL A 211 -14.00 -2.89 1.89
N ASN A 212 -13.39 -2.31 0.85
CA ASN A 212 -13.78 -2.55 -0.54
C ASN A 212 -12.91 -3.62 -1.24
N GLY A 213 -13.53 -4.46 -2.07
CA GLY A 213 -12.85 -5.44 -2.92
C GLY A 213 -12.23 -6.66 -2.21
N ILE A 214 -12.47 -6.83 -0.91
CA ILE A 214 -11.94 -7.93 -0.09
C ILE A 214 -12.43 -9.30 -0.54
N ASN A 215 -13.71 -9.45 -0.91
CA ASN A 215 -14.24 -10.74 -1.33
C ASN A 215 -13.49 -11.26 -2.56
N SER A 216 -13.39 -10.42 -3.59
CA SER A 216 -12.69 -10.74 -4.84
C SER A 216 -11.20 -10.96 -4.64
N ALA A 217 -10.55 -10.16 -3.80
CA ALA A 217 -9.11 -10.29 -3.53
C ALA A 217 -8.77 -11.62 -2.83
N VAL A 218 -9.55 -11.96 -1.80
CA VAL A 218 -9.36 -13.19 -1.00
C VAL A 218 -9.63 -14.44 -1.82
N ILE A 219 -10.74 -14.49 -2.57
CA ILE A 219 -11.06 -15.65 -3.42
C ILE A 219 -10.01 -15.84 -4.52
N ARG A 220 -9.52 -14.74 -5.13
CA ARG A 220 -8.46 -14.81 -6.14
C ARG A 220 -7.15 -15.33 -5.56
N GLN A 221 -6.77 -14.86 -4.37
CA GLN A 221 -5.56 -15.35 -3.72
C GLN A 221 -5.70 -16.82 -3.35
N TYR A 222 -6.84 -17.22 -2.78
CA TYR A 222 -7.11 -18.63 -2.49
C TYR A 222 -6.95 -19.50 -3.73
N GLY A 223 -7.52 -19.10 -4.87
CA GLY A 223 -7.39 -19.82 -6.14
C GLY A 223 -5.94 -20.01 -6.63
N ARG A 224 -5.03 -19.11 -6.28
CA ARG A 224 -3.59 -19.22 -6.58
C ARG A 224 -2.86 -20.17 -5.64
N LEU A 225 -3.26 -20.19 -4.37
CA LEU A 225 -2.61 -20.95 -3.31
C LEU A 225 -3.13 -22.38 -3.15
N ALA A 226 -4.38 -22.62 -3.54
CA ALA A 226 -5.03 -23.91 -3.42
C ALA A 226 -4.29 -24.96 -4.26
N LYS A 227 -3.42 -25.70 -3.57
CA LYS A 227 -2.61 -26.81 -4.10
C LYS A 227 -2.71 -28.04 -3.20
N LYS A 228 -3.76 -28.16 -2.36
CA LYS A 228 -3.91 -29.38 -1.55
C LYS A 228 -4.02 -30.59 -2.47
N PRO A 229 -3.47 -31.76 -2.07
CA PRO A 229 -3.53 -32.98 -2.87
C PRO A 229 -4.98 -33.39 -3.18
N SER A 230 -5.90 -33.15 -2.25
CA SER A 230 -7.32 -33.47 -2.40
C SER A 230 -8.10 -32.27 -2.96
N ALA A 231 -8.79 -32.49 -4.09
CA ALA A 231 -9.73 -31.54 -4.68
C ALA A 231 -10.88 -31.27 -3.71
N ILE A 232 -11.38 -32.31 -3.03
CA ILE A 232 -12.44 -32.20 -2.03
C ILE A 232 -12.00 -31.29 -0.88
N ASP A 233 -10.79 -31.44 -0.35
CA ASP A 233 -10.29 -30.60 0.74
C ASP A 233 -10.16 -29.13 0.32
N ASN A 234 -9.79 -28.88 -0.94
CA ASN A 234 -9.81 -27.53 -1.50
C ASN A 234 -11.25 -26.98 -1.55
N ALA A 235 -12.23 -27.75 -2.04
CA ALA A 235 -13.63 -27.32 -2.05
C ALA A 235 -14.19 -27.03 -0.64
N VAL A 236 -13.85 -27.87 0.35
CA VAL A 236 -14.25 -27.67 1.76
C VAL A 236 -13.60 -26.41 2.33
N THR A 237 -12.30 -26.22 2.08
CA THR A 237 -11.57 -25.03 2.55
C THR A 237 -12.11 -23.75 1.90
N LEU A 238 -12.40 -23.77 0.59
CA LEU A 238 -13.06 -22.66 -0.12
C LEU A 238 -14.41 -22.32 0.49
N THR A 239 -15.23 -23.34 0.78
CA THR A 239 -16.56 -23.16 1.40
C THR A 239 -16.43 -22.52 2.78
N SER A 240 -15.47 -22.96 3.59
CA SER A 240 -15.16 -22.33 4.88
C SER A 240 -14.75 -20.87 4.74
N LEU A 241 -13.84 -20.57 3.80
CA LEU A 241 -13.36 -19.21 3.54
C LEU A 241 -14.50 -18.27 3.11
N ILE A 242 -15.37 -18.73 2.21
CA ILE A 242 -16.59 -18.03 1.81
C ILE A 242 -17.52 -17.80 3.02
N GLY A 243 -17.66 -18.80 3.88
CA GLY A 243 -18.43 -18.71 5.13
C GLY A 243 -17.93 -17.58 6.02
N HIS A 244 -16.61 -17.43 6.20
CA HIS A 244 -16.01 -16.32 6.93
C HIS A 244 -16.31 -14.96 6.30
N LEU A 245 -16.09 -14.82 4.98
CA LEU A 245 -16.41 -13.58 4.26
C LEU A 245 -17.88 -13.16 4.43
N ARG A 246 -18.81 -14.12 4.34
CA ARG A 246 -20.24 -13.88 4.57
C ARG A 246 -20.56 -13.48 6.01
N LYS A 247 -19.90 -14.10 6.99
CA LYS A 247 -20.10 -13.83 8.42
C LYS A 247 -19.72 -12.38 8.76
N HIS A 248 -18.62 -11.88 8.21
CA HIS A 248 -18.13 -10.54 8.50
C HIS A 248 -18.83 -9.43 7.72
N LYS A 249 -19.55 -9.76 6.62
CA LYS A 249 -20.38 -8.82 5.85
C LYS A 249 -19.64 -7.56 5.36
N PHE A 250 -18.37 -7.68 4.96
CA PHE A 250 -17.58 -6.55 4.44
C PHE A 250 -18.24 -5.88 3.23
N GLU A 251 -18.55 -6.68 2.20
CA GLU A 251 -19.20 -6.23 0.97
C GLU A 251 -20.00 -7.40 0.37
N PRO A 252 -20.98 -7.16 -0.52
CA PRO A 252 -21.64 -8.24 -1.25
C PRO A 252 -20.71 -8.88 -2.29
N PHE A 253 -20.93 -10.17 -2.60
CA PHE A 253 -20.25 -10.85 -3.72
C PHE A 253 -20.81 -10.35 -5.05
N ASP A 254 -19.99 -9.64 -5.83
CA ASP A 254 -20.32 -9.25 -7.21
C ASP A 254 -20.26 -10.46 -8.17
N ASP A 255 -20.85 -10.31 -9.37
CA ASP A 255 -20.92 -11.41 -10.34
C ASP A 255 -19.53 -11.88 -10.82
N ASN A 256 -18.53 -11.00 -10.85
CA ASN A 256 -17.16 -11.40 -11.22
C ASN A 256 -16.55 -12.30 -10.14
N CYS A 257 -16.76 -11.99 -8.86
CA CYS A 257 -16.37 -12.81 -7.74
C CYS A 257 -17.10 -14.16 -7.76
N ARG A 258 -18.42 -14.16 -8.02
CA ARG A 258 -19.22 -15.39 -8.13
C ARG A 258 -18.72 -16.29 -9.25
N LYS A 259 -18.41 -15.73 -10.42
CA LYS A 259 -17.82 -16.48 -11.55
C LYS A 259 -16.48 -17.10 -11.18
N LEU A 260 -15.65 -16.39 -10.43
CA LEU A 260 -14.39 -16.93 -9.91
C LEU A 260 -14.62 -18.08 -8.92
N ILE A 261 -15.60 -17.95 -8.03
CA ILE A 261 -16.00 -19.02 -7.10
C ILE A 261 -16.49 -20.26 -7.87
N ILE A 262 -17.31 -20.08 -8.91
CA ILE A 262 -17.81 -21.17 -9.77
C ILE A 262 -16.64 -21.92 -10.41
N SER A 263 -15.71 -21.21 -11.06
CA SER A 263 -14.53 -21.82 -11.69
C SER A 263 -13.68 -22.60 -10.68
N LEU A 264 -13.49 -22.05 -9.47
CA LEU A 264 -12.76 -22.74 -8.42
C LEU A 264 -13.46 -24.03 -7.96
N TYR A 265 -14.77 -23.99 -7.70
CA TYR A 265 -15.51 -25.21 -7.35
C TYR A 265 -15.49 -26.26 -8.46
N CYS A 266 -15.51 -25.84 -9.73
CA CYS A 266 -15.38 -26.73 -10.87
C CYS A 266 -14.00 -27.39 -10.90
N LYS A 267 -12.93 -26.60 -10.74
CA LYS A 267 -11.55 -27.10 -10.59
C LYS A 267 -11.38 -28.06 -9.40
N PHE A 268 -12.16 -27.86 -8.34
CA PHE A 268 -12.16 -28.70 -7.14
C PHE A 268 -13.22 -29.81 -7.15
N LYS A 269 -13.84 -30.08 -8.31
CA LYS A 269 -14.79 -31.19 -8.51
C LYS A 269 -16.00 -31.16 -7.59
N SER A 270 -16.51 -29.96 -7.35
CA SER A 270 -17.74 -29.74 -6.58
C SER A 270 -18.84 -29.14 -7.46
N PRO A 271 -19.39 -29.92 -8.43
CA PRO A 271 -20.38 -29.42 -9.40
C PRO A 271 -21.67 -28.93 -8.74
N LEU A 272 -22.09 -29.55 -7.64
CA LEU A 272 -23.28 -29.10 -6.89
C LEU A 272 -23.06 -27.71 -6.24
N ALA A 273 -21.87 -27.47 -5.68
CA ALA A 273 -21.53 -26.15 -5.14
C ALA A 273 -21.42 -25.11 -6.27
N ALA A 274 -20.81 -25.48 -7.40
CA ALA A 274 -20.75 -24.63 -8.57
C ALA A 274 -22.16 -24.26 -9.08
N GLN A 275 -23.07 -25.24 -9.18
CA GLN A 275 -24.47 -25.02 -9.56
C GLN A 275 -25.17 -24.01 -8.65
N TRP A 276 -25.03 -24.17 -7.33
CA TRP A 276 -25.65 -23.25 -6.37
C TRP A 276 -25.21 -21.80 -6.59
N TRP A 277 -23.94 -21.59 -6.96
CA TRP A 277 -23.44 -20.26 -7.30
C TRP A 277 -23.89 -19.77 -8.67
N ILE A 278 -24.02 -20.64 -9.67
CA ILE A 278 -24.60 -20.30 -10.98
C ILE A 278 -26.02 -19.78 -10.81
N ASP A 279 -26.83 -20.47 -10.01
CA ASP A 279 -28.22 -20.08 -9.73
C ASP A 279 -28.31 -18.72 -9.00
N SER A 280 -27.21 -18.27 -8.39
CA SER A 280 -27.12 -16.97 -7.69
C SER A 280 -26.64 -15.80 -8.57
N LEU A 281 -26.24 -16.04 -9.82
CA LEU A 281 -25.75 -15.01 -10.73
C LEU A 281 -26.89 -14.09 -11.21
N ARG A 282 -26.63 -12.78 -11.34
CA ARG A 282 -27.64 -11.87 -11.91
C ARG A 282 -27.73 -11.98 -13.43
N LYS A 283 -26.62 -12.30 -14.09
CA LYS A 283 -26.54 -12.55 -15.52
C LYS A 283 -26.12 -14.00 -15.76
N PRO A 284 -26.74 -14.71 -16.71
CA PRO A 284 -26.31 -16.05 -17.08
C PRO A 284 -24.87 -16.02 -17.60
N LEU A 285 -24.20 -17.17 -17.51
CA LEU A 285 -22.86 -17.36 -18.08
C LEU A 285 -22.91 -17.26 -19.60
N SER A 286 -21.85 -16.71 -20.22
CA SER A 286 -21.71 -16.75 -21.67
C SER A 286 -21.31 -18.15 -22.16
N ALA A 287 -21.51 -18.43 -23.46
CA ALA A 287 -21.09 -19.70 -24.06
C ALA A 287 -19.60 -19.98 -23.89
N ASP A 288 -18.75 -18.96 -23.97
CA ASP A 288 -17.31 -19.07 -23.72
C ASP A 288 -17.00 -19.43 -22.26
N GLU A 289 -17.73 -18.83 -21.31
CA GLU A 289 -17.58 -19.13 -19.88
C GLU A 289 -18.01 -20.55 -19.55
N ILE A 290 -19.13 -21.00 -20.13
CA ILE A 290 -19.63 -22.38 -20.00
C ILE A 290 -18.60 -23.36 -20.56
N SER A 291 -18.05 -23.09 -21.75
CA SER A 291 -17.06 -23.96 -22.39
C SER A 291 -15.81 -24.13 -21.51
N ARG A 292 -15.31 -23.04 -20.91
CA ARG A 292 -14.17 -23.10 -19.97
C ARG A 292 -14.50 -23.89 -18.71
N ILE A 293 -15.68 -23.72 -18.15
CA ILE A 293 -16.12 -24.48 -16.96
C ILE A 293 -16.18 -25.99 -17.25
N ILE A 294 -16.71 -26.37 -18.41
CA ILE A 294 -16.74 -27.77 -18.85
C ILE A 294 -15.32 -28.32 -19.02
N GLU A 295 -14.41 -27.52 -19.58
CA GLU A 295 -13.01 -27.90 -19.73
C GLU A 295 -12.31 -28.10 -18.38
N ASP A 296 -12.49 -27.15 -17.43
CA ASP A 296 -11.93 -27.23 -16.07
C ASP A 296 -12.39 -28.50 -15.32
N LEU A 297 -13.66 -28.90 -15.51
CA LEU A 297 -14.23 -30.12 -14.94
C LEU A 297 -13.63 -31.39 -15.55
N LYS A 298 -13.44 -31.42 -16.87
CA LYS A 298 -12.92 -32.59 -17.59
C LYS A 298 -11.42 -32.79 -17.36
N ASN A 299 -10.65 -31.71 -17.27
CA ASN A 299 -9.19 -31.75 -17.24
C ASN A 299 -8.58 -31.88 -15.84
N SER A 300 -9.38 -31.93 -14.78
CA SER A 300 -8.90 -32.08 -13.41
C SER A 300 -8.78 -33.58 -13.03
N PRO A 301 -7.57 -34.17 -12.89
CA PRO A 301 -7.42 -35.60 -12.56
C PRO A 301 -7.87 -35.92 -11.13
N PHE A 302 -8.44 -37.11 -10.89
CA PHE A 302 -8.73 -37.59 -9.52
C PHE A 302 -7.45 -38.13 -8.93
N THR A 303 -7.14 -37.76 -7.68
CA THR A 303 -6.03 -38.41 -6.96
C THR A 303 -6.40 -39.84 -6.58
N VAL A 304 -5.39 -40.65 -6.28
CA VAL A 304 -5.56 -42.09 -6.00
C VAL A 304 -6.57 -42.33 -4.86
N ASP A 305 -6.56 -41.47 -3.84
CA ASP A 305 -7.48 -41.54 -2.69
C ASP A 305 -8.93 -41.13 -3.03
N GLU A 306 -9.14 -40.36 -4.10
CA GLU A 306 -10.47 -39.94 -4.56
C GLU A 306 -11.11 -40.94 -5.54
N LYS A 307 -10.32 -41.91 -6.05
CA LYS A 307 -10.81 -42.92 -7.00
C LYS A 307 -11.83 -43.87 -6.38
N GLU A 308 -11.73 -44.17 -5.09
CA GLU A 308 -12.71 -45.01 -4.37
C GLU A 308 -14.08 -44.32 -4.22
N PHE A 309 -14.12 -42.97 -4.21
CA PHE A 309 -15.35 -42.16 -4.22
C PHE A 309 -15.83 -41.80 -5.65
N SER A 310 -15.08 -42.16 -6.69
CA SER A 310 -15.20 -41.55 -8.03
C SER A 310 -16.44 -41.92 -8.83
N TYR A 311 -17.08 -43.08 -8.59
CA TYR A 311 -18.20 -43.51 -9.43
C TYR A 311 -19.46 -42.62 -9.26
N HIS A 312 -19.76 -42.19 -8.03
CA HIS A 312 -20.86 -41.25 -7.78
C HIS A 312 -20.47 -39.80 -8.12
N GLY A 313 -19.22 -39.40 -7.83
CA GLY A 313 -18.70 -38.08 -8.19
C GLY A 313 -18.74 -37.82 -9.70
N GLN A 314 -18.35 -38.81 -10.51
CA GLN A 314 -18.36 -38.68 -11.97
C GLN A 314 -19.77 -38.51 -12.54
N LYS A 315 -20.76 -39.25 -12.03
CA LYS A 315 -22.17 -39.08 -12.44
C LYS A 315 -22.70 -37.67 -12.19
N HIS A 316 -22.32 -37.05 -11.08
CA HIS A 316 -22.71 -35.67 -10.79
C HIS A 316 -22.00 -34.66 -11.69
N ILE A 317 -20.75 -34.93 -12.07
CA ILE A 317 -20.01 -34.11 -13.04
C ILE A 317 -20.65 -34.21 -14.43
N ASP A 318 -20.94 -35.43 -14.89
CA ASP A 318 -21.54 -35.67 -16.21
C ASP A 318 -22.93 -35.02 -16.32
N ALA A 319 -23.78 -35.19 -15.29
CA ALA A 319 -25.10 -34.57 -15.23
C ALA A 319 -25.03 -33.03 -15.20
N PHE A 320 -24.02 -32.47 -14.52
CA PHE A 320 -23.80 -31.03 -14.49
C PHE A 320 -23.32 -30.49 -15.84
N ILE A 321 -22.42 -31.21 -16.53
CA ILE A 321 -21.98 -30.86 -17.89
C ILE A 321 -23.14 -30.91 -18.88
N GLU A 322 -23.99 -31.94 -18.81
CA GLU A 322 -25.18 -32.06 -19.65
C GLU A 322 -26.10 -30.86 -19.44
N LYS A 323 -26.39 -30.50 -18.18
CA LYS A 323 -27.22 -29.33 -17.84
C LYS A 323 -26.63 -28.01 -18.34
N LEU A 324 -25.31 -27.86 -18.33
CA LEU A 324 -24.64 -26.65 -18.84
C LEU A 324 -24.64 -26.57 -20.38
N SER A 325 -24.81 -27.71 -21.06
CA SER A 325 -24.75 -27.81 -22.51
C SER A 325 -26.12 -27.65 -23.20
N THR A 326 -27.20 -27.63 -22.42
CA THR A 326 -28.60 -27.46 -22.86
C THR A 326 -29.09 -26.04 -22.65
#